data_AF-A0A940CA86-F1
#
_entry.id   AF-A0A940CA86-F1
#
_cell.length_a   1.000
_cell.length_b   1.000
_cell.length_c   1.000
_cell.angle_alpha   90.00
_cell.angle_beta   90.00
_cell.angle_gamma   90.00
#
_symmetry.space_group_name_H-M   'P 1'
#
loop_
_entity.id
_entity.type
_entity.pdbx_description
1 polymer ?
#
loop_
_entity_poly.entity_id
_entity_poly.type
_entity_poly.pdbx_seq_one_letter_code
_entity_poly.pdbx_strand_id
1 'polypeptide(L)' 'MACSALILRCLKENLYPSWDAQNMNSVRLAEKLGYEFAHEYVAYEVDRTRRVH' A
#
# COMPACT_ATOMS: atom_id res chain seq x y z
N MET A 1 -1.54 -10.38 -8.78
CA MET A 1 -2.48 -9.78 -9.76
C MET A 1 -3.80 -9.30 -9.12
N ALA A 2 -3.81 -8.87 -7.85
CA ALA A 2 -5.04 -8.44 -7.17
C ALA A 2 -5.18 -6.90 -7.07
N CYS A 3 -4.06 -6.20 -6.95
CA CYS A 3 -4.02 -4.76 -6.71
C CYS A 3 -4.54 -3.90 -7.87
N SER A 4 -4.26 -4.28 -9.12
CA SER A 4 -4.73 -3.54 -10.30
C SER A 4 -6.25 -3.65 -10.48
N ALA A 5 -6.83 -4.82 -10.21
CA ALA A 5 -8.28 -5.03 -10.30
C ALA A 5 -9.06 -4.21 -9.26
N LEU A 6 -8.49 -4.03 -8.05
CA LEU A 6 -9.08 -3.19 -7.01
C LEU A 6 -9.06 -1.71 -7.40
N ILE A 7 -7.93 -1.21 -7.92
CA ILE A 7 -7.81 0.18 -8.40
C ILE A 7 -8.84 0.48 -9.49
N LEU A 8 -8.97 -0.42 -10.48
CA LEU A 8 -9.94 -0.27 -11.56
C LEU A 8 -11.39 -0.23 -11.05
N ARG A 9 -11.70 -1.01 -10.00
CA ARG A 9 -13.02 -0.99 -9.37
C ARG A 9 -13.27 0.30 -8.59
N CYS A 10 -12.30 0.79 -7.82
CA CYS A 10 -12.40 2.09 -7.15
C CYS A 10 -12.68 3.21 -8.14
N LEU A 11 -11.94 3.26 -9.26
CA LEU A 11 -12.15 4.25 -10.32
C LEU A 11 -13.54 4.15 -10.94
N LYS A 12 -14.04 2.92 -11.16
CA LYS A 12 -15.41 2.68 -11.69
C LYS A 12 -16.50 3.16 -10.73
N GLU A 13 -16.27 3.04 -9.42
CA GLU A 13 -17.18 3.48 -8.37
C GLU A 13 -16.93 4.96 -7.95
N ASN A 14 -16.08 5.68 -8.70
CA ASN A 14 -15.68 7.08 -8.45
C ASN A 14 -15.07 7.29 -7.04
N LEU A 15 -14.40 6.26 -6.52
CA LEU A 15 -13.68 6.26 -5.25
C LEU A 15 -12.19 6.53 -5.49
N TYR A 16 -11.59 7.33 -4.61
CA TYR A 16 -10.15 7.62 -4.68
C TYR A 16 -9.33 6.38 -4.25
N PRO A 17 -8.52 5.80 -5.15
CA PRO A 17 -7.71 4.63 -4.84
C PRO A 17 -6.43 5.05 -4.10
N SER A 18 -6.50 5.25 -2.78
CA SER A 18 -5.30 5.50 -1.98
C SER A 18 -4.39 4.26 -1.95
N TRP A 19 -3.08 4.46 -2.10
CA TRP A 19 -2.07 3.39 -2.04
C TRP A 19 -1.09 3.64 -0.91
N ASP A 20 -0.98 2.67 0.00
CA ASP A 20 -0.01 2.68 1.08
C ASP A 20 1.04 1.58 0.85
N ALA A 21 2.29 2.01 0.66
CA ALA A 21 3.38 1.13 0.26
C ALA A 21 4.20 0.67 1.48
N GLN A 22 3.98 -0.57 1.92
CA GLN A 22 4.68 -1.14 3.07
C GLN A 22 6.20 -1.36 2.86
N ASN A 23 6.70 -1.28 1.62
CA ASN A 23 8.13 -1.38 1.31
C ASN A 23 8.47 -0.72 -0.03
N MET A 24 9.76 -0.49 -0.28
CA MET A 24 10.24 0.17 -1.51
C MET A 24 9.91 -0.59 -2.81
N ASN A 25 9.73 -1.91 -2.74
CA ASN A 25 9.27 -2.68 -3.91
C ASN A 25 7.81 -2.34 -4.26
N SER A 26 6.98 -2.08 -3.24
CA SER A 26 5.59 -1.61 -3.40
C SER A 26 5.55 -0.17 -3.93
N VAL A 27 6.46 0.71 -3.50
CA VAL A 27 6.60 2.07 -4.05
C VAL A 27 6.86 2.00 -5.55
N ARG A 28 7.84 1.20 -5.98
CA ARG A 28 8.21 1.07 -7.40
C ARG A 28 7.10 0.45 -8.26
N LEU A 29 6.18 -0.31 -7.66
CA LEU A 29 4.98 -0.78 -8.33
C LEU A 29 3.93 0.33 -8.46
N ALA A 30 3.72 1.12 -7.41
CA ALA A 30 2.80 2.25 -7.41
C ALA A 30 3.23 3.34 -8.41
N GLU A 31 4.54 3.62 -8.50
CA GLU A 31 5.11 4.53 -9.52
C GLU A 31 4.75 4.09 -10.95
N LYS A 32 4.85 2.78 -11.23
CA LYS A 32 4.45 2.23 -12.54
C LYS A 32 2.96 2.34 -12.83
N LEU A 33 2.13 2.47 -11.79
CA LEU A 33 0.68 2.65 -11.89
C LEU A 33 0.29 4.14 -11.93
N GLY A 34 1.26 5.06 -11.89
CA GLY A 34 1.03 6.51 -11.97
C GLY A 34 0.87 7.21 -10.62
N TYR A 35 1.15 6.53 -9.50
CA TYR A 35 1.19 7.18 -8.18
C TYR A 35 2.54 7.83 -7.94
N GLU A 36 2.54 8.98 -7.26
CA GLU A 36 3.75 9.64 -6.81
C GLU A 36 4.08 9.24 -5.37
N PHE A 37 5.36 9.00 -5.10
CA PHE A 37 5.83 8.80 -3.73
C PHE A 37 5.61 10.08 -2.91
N ALA A 38 4.79 9.99 -1.86
CA ALA A 38 4.49 11.12 -0.99
C ALA A 38 5.59 11.32 0.08
N HIS A 39 5.70 10.39 1.04
CA HIS A 39 6.77 10.39 2.05
C HIS A 39 6.89 9.01 2.71
N GLU A 40 8.04 8.75 3.34
CA GLU A 40 8.21 7.59 4.23
C GLU A 40 7.67 7.91 5.63
N TYR A 41 7.10 6.92 6.31
CA TYR A 41 6.66 7.05 7.69
C TYR A 41 7.08 5.84 8.52
N VAL A 42 7.34 6.07 9.79
CA VAL A 42 7.67 4.99 10.74
C VAL A 42 6.41 4.22 11.06
N ALA A 43 6.39 2.93 10.73
CA ALA A 43 5.34 2.00 11.10
C ALA A 43 5.84 1.04 12.19
N TYR A 44 4.97 0.68 13.14
CA TYR A 44 5.26 -0.31 14.18
C TYR A 44 4.49 -1.60 13.89
N GLU A 45 5.17 -2.74 13.93
CA GLU A 45 4.54 -4.05 13.83
C GLU A 45 4.53 -4.74 15.20
N VAL A 46 3.39 -5.33 15.57
CA VAL A 46 3.29 -6.10 16.81
C VAL A 46 3.91 -7.48 16.57
N ASP A 47 5.12 -7.68 17.08
CA ASP A 47 5.76 -8.99 17.11
C ASP A 47 5.05 -9.91 18.11
N ARG A 48 4.26 -10.86 17.61
CA ARG A 48 3.51 -11.83 18.44
C ARG A 48 4.39 -12.93 19.02
N THR A 49 5.68 -12.97 18.68
CA THR A 49 6.60 -14.04 19.08
C THR A 49 7.12 -13.86 20.51
N ARG A 50 6.90 -12.67 21.11
CA ARG A 50 7.29 -12.38 22.50
C ARG A 50 6.07 -12.18 23.40
N ARG A 51 5.29 -13.24 23.62
CA ARG A 51 4.46 -13.33 24.83
C ARG A 51 5.39 -13.61 26.01
N VAL A 52 5.90 -12.56 26.64
CA VAL A 52 6.38 -12.68 28.02
C VAL A 52 5.15 -12.63 28.91
N HIS A 53 4.87 -13.77 29.54
CA HIS A 53 3.98 -13.89 30.69
C HIS A 53 4.52 -13.08 31.87
#